data_AF-J9AVU2-F1
#
_entry.id   AF-J9AVU2-F1
#
_cell.length_a   1.000
_cell.length_b   1.000
_cell.length_c   1.000
_cell.angle_alpha   90.00
_cell.angle_beta   90.00
_cell.angle_gamma   90.00
#
_symmetry.space_group_name_H-M   'P 1'
#
loop_
_entity.id
_entity.type
_entity.pdbx_description
1 polymer ?
#
loop_
_entity_poly.entity_id
_entity_poly.type
_entity_poly.pdbx_seq_one_letter_code
_entity_poly.pdbx_strand_id
1 'polypeptide(L)' 'RECNLTSSDSNSCNSLCCGRGYYTKQMLIEEQCQCKYVHCCYVKCKTCKYLVDKYYCK' A
#
# COMPACT_ATOMS: atom_id res chain seq x y z
N ARG A 1 6.61 -11.04 7.62
CA ARG A 1 5.25 -10.57 7.96
C ARG A 1 5.16 -9.11 7.50
N GLU A 2 4.20 -8.75 6.66
CA GLU A 2 4.02 -7.34 6.26
C GLU A 2 3.45 -6.57 7.45
N CYS A 3 3.98 -5.37 7.69
CA CYS A 3 3.54 -4.47 8.73
C CYS A 3 3.46 -3.05 8.16
N ASN A 4 2.63 -2.18 8.75
CA ASN A 4 2.51 -0.78 8.33
C ASN A 4 2.99 0.12 9.45
N LEU A 5 3.92 1.04 9.15
CA LEU A 5 4.37 2.04 10.14
C LEU A 5 3.32 3.10 10.42
N THR A 6 2.38 3.31 9.50
CA THR A 6 1.30 4.29 9.62
C THR A 6 0.22 3.90 10.63
N SER A 7 0.15 2.64 11.07
CA SER A 7 -0.76 2.23 12.15
C SER A 7 -0.11 2.52 13.51
N SER A 8 -0.51 3.64 14.12
CA SER A 8 0.06 4.15 15.39
C SER A 8 -0.43 3.44 16.67
N ASP A 9 -1.21 2.36 16.59
CA ASP A 9 -1.78 1.69 17.76
C ASP A 9 -1.63 0.18 17.70
N SER A 10 -0.98 -0.42 18.71
CA SER A 10 -0.80 -1.86 19.06
C SER A 10 -0.29 -2.82 17.96
N ASN A 11 -0.51 -2.48 16.70
CA ASN A 11 -0.22 -3.18 15.47
C ASN A 11 1.00 -2.57 14.76
N SER A 12 1.78 -1.75 15.48
CA SER A 12 3.04 -1.22 14.97
C SER A 12 3.98 -2.36 14.59
N CYS A 13 4.80 -2.16 13.55
CA CYS A 13 5.87 -3.08 13.17
C CYS A 13 6.72 -3.51 14.39
N ASN A 14 6.92 -2.63 15.38
CA ASN A 14 7.69 -2.98 16.56
C ASN A 14 7.08 -4.16 17.36
N SER A 15 5.77 -4.15 17.56
CA SER A 15 5.03 -5.23 18.22
C SER A 15 4.90 -6.45 17.32
N LEU A 16 4.58 -6.26 16.03
CA LEU A 16 4.41 -7.35 15.06
C LEU A 16 5.71 -8.13 14.78
N CYS A 17 6.85 -7.44 14.87
CA CYS A 17 8.19 -7.98 14.65
C CYS A 17 8.95 -8.24 15.96
N CYS A 18 8.28 -8.18 17.11
CA CYS A 18 8.85 -8.44 18.44
C CYS A 18 10.16 -7.68 18.73
N GLY A 19 10.32 -6.44 18.24
CA GLY A 19 11.52 -5.63 18.42
C GLY A 19 12.74 -6.05 17.60
N ARG A 20 12.61 -6.96 16.62
CA ARG A 20 13.73 -7.43 15.77
C ARG A 20 14.09 -6.51 14.61
N GLY A 21 13.37 -5.39 14.48
CA GLY A 21 13.48 -4.45 13.37
C GLY A 21 12.67 -4.87 12.14
N TYR A 22 12.62 -3.97 11.16
CA TYR A 22 11.89 -4.14 9.91
C TYR A 22 12.70 -3.55 8.75
N TYR A 23 12.50 -4.09 7.55
CA TYR A 23 13.04 -3.54 6.31
C TYR A 23 11.92 -2.88 5.51
N THR A 24 12.23 -1.74 4.89
CA THR A 24 11.32 -1.01 4.01
C THR A 24 11.60 -1.40 2.57
N LYS A 25 10.54 -1.75 1.83
CA LYS A 25 10.60 -2.04 0.41
C LYS A 25 9.65 -1.10 -0.32
N GLN A 26 10.21 -0.23 -1.15
CA GLN A 26 9.42 0.62 -2.03
C GLN A 26 8.94 -0.23 -3.20
N MET A 27 7.64 -0.25 -3.43
CA MET A 27 7.04 -0.95 -4.56
C MET A 27 6.21 0.02 -5.37
N LEU A 28 6.40 -0.01 -6.68
CA LEU A 28 5.53 0.70 -7.60
C LEU A 28 4.30 -0.16 -7.83
N ILE A 29 3.17 0.29 -7.31
CA ILE A 29 1.87 -0.37 -7.47
C ILE A 29 1.13 0.35 -8.59
N GLU A 30 0.51 -0.44 -9.45
CA GLU A 30 -0.21 0.04 -10.61
C GLU A 30 -1.69 -0.31 -10.43
N GLU A 31 -2.53 0.70 -10.26
CA GLU A 31 -3.95 0.54 -9.95
C GLU A 31 -4.83 1.42 -10.86
N GLN A 32 -6.08 0.99 -11.03
CA GLN A 32 -7.06 1.75 -11.79
C GLN A 32 -7.59 2.90 -10.96
N CYS A 33 -7.27 4.12 -11.36
CA CYS A 33 -7.64 5.36 -10.70
C CYS A 33 -8.51 6.23 -11.61
N GLN A 34 -9.13 7.26 -11.03
CA GLN A 34 -9.84 8.30 -11.77
C GLN A 34 -10.85 7.73 -12.79
N CYS A 35 -11.60 6.70 -12.37
CA CYS A 35 -12.62 6.08 -13.21
C CYS A 35 -13.73 7.08 -13.51
N LYS A 36 -13.93 7.36 -14.79
CA LYS A 36 -15.01 8.21 -15.28
C LYS A 36 -16.04 7.37 -15.99
N TYR A 37 -17.29 7.59 -15.65
CA TYR A 37 -18.41 7.05 -16.41
C TYR A 37 -18.53 7.85 -17.71
N VAL A 38 -18.42 7.17 -18.85
CA VAL A 38 -18.64 7.79 -20.16
C VAL A 38 -20.04 7.39 -20.60
N HIS A 39 -20.84 8.37 -21.03
CA HIS A 39 -22.23 8.16 -21.43
C HIS A 39 -22.38 6.99 -22.43
N CYS A 40 -23.41 6.18 -22.16
CA CYS A 40 -23.73 4.89 -22.78
C CYS A 40 -22.74 3.75 -22.43
N CYS A 41 -22.85 3.27 -21.19
CA CYS A 41 -22.54 1.90 -20.74
C CYS A 41 -21.08 1.48 -20.51
N TYR A 42 -20.08 2.37 -20.49
CA TYR A 42 -18.72 1.95 -20.11
C TYR A 42 -18.00 2.92 -19.17
N VAL A 43 -17.26 2.32 -18.24
CA VAL A 43 -16.39 3.02 -17.30
C VAL A 43 -14.99 3.07 -17.88
N LYS A 44 -14.44 4.27 -18.02
CA LYS A 44 -13.06 4.47 -18.45
C LYS A 44 -12.21 4.84 -17.23
N CYS A 45 -11.38 3.91 -16.78
CA CYS A 45 -10.38 4.15 -15.75
C CYS A 45 -9.03 4.51 -16.38
N LYS A 46 -8.25 5.30 -15.65
CA LYS A 46 -6.83 5.50 -15.98
C LYS A 46 -6.00 4.55 -15.14
N THR A 47 -4.84 4.19 -15.64
CA THR A 47 -3.86 3.44 -14.87
C THR A 47 -2.97 4.44 -14.14
N CYS A 48 -3.08 4.49 -12.81
CA CYS A 48 -2.16 5.26 -11.98
C CYS A 48 -1.07 4.35 -11.42
N LYS A 49 0.11 4.93 -11.27
CA LYS A 49 1.25 4.30 -10.62
C LYS A 49 1.53 5.07 -9.35
N TYR A 50 1.54 4.37 -8.23
CA TYR A 50 1.85 4.95 -6.92
C TYR A 50 3.05 4.22 -6.33
N LEU A 51 3.97 4.99 -5.75
CA LEU A 51 5.03 4.43 -4.93
C LEU A 51 4.46 4.19 -3.54
N VAL A 52 4.48 2.93 -3.11
CA VAL A 52 4.01 2.52 -1.79
C VAL A 52 5.17 1.88 -1.04
N ASP A 53 5.40 2.37 0.17
CA ASP A 53 6.38 1.82 1.09
C ASP A 53 5.76 0.67 1.88
N LYS A 54 6.24 -0.55 1.63
CA LYS A 54 5.84 -1.74 2.39
C LYS A 54 6.91 -2.07 3.41
N TYR A 55 6.49 -2.34 4.64
CA TYR A 55 7.41 -2.71 5.71
C TYR A 55 7.27 -4.19 6.03
N TYR A 56 8.39 -4.83 6.27
CA TYR A 56 8.43 -6.26 6.54
C TYR A 56 9.32 -6.53 7.75
N CYS A 57 8.85 -7.43 8.63
CA CYS A 57 9.69 -7.91 9.72
C CYS A 57 10.95 -8.59 9.18
N LYS A 58 12.09 -8.27 9.81
CA LYS A 58 13.36 -8.94 9.57
C LYS A 58 13.28 -10.44 9.90
#